data_AF-A0A0F9TZI1-F1
#
_entry.id   AF-A0A0F9TZI1-F1
#
_cell.length_a   1.000
_cell.length_b   1.000
_cell.length_c   1.000
_cell.angle_alpha   90.00
_cell.angle_beta   90.00
_cell.angle_gamma   90.00
#
_symmetry.space_group_name_H-M   'P 1'
#
loop_
_entity.id
_entity.type
_entity.pdbx_description
1 polymer ?
#
loop_
_entity_poly.entity_id
_entity_poly.type
_entity_poly.pdbx_seq_one_letter_code
_entity_poly.pdbx_strand_id
1 'polypeptide(L)'
;MLELVIVIIILGIVAAIAVPRLSRGSQGAAEAALMQTLVVARNALDLYVAEHGGQLPQIQFITASLTAYSNEAGTAFSGLKTDKCYFGPYLRMPPPPLPVGRRKGNVGIAESDGPMVGWIYDEAAGTIRANCDDDEVDAAGVQYNKY
;
A
#
# COMPACT_ATOMS: atom_id res chain seq x y z
N MET A 1 -51.76 1.11 -9.28
CA MET A 1 -51.21 0.02 -8.44
C MET A 1 -50.23 -0.85 -9.23
N LEU A 2 -50.59 -1.38 -10.40
CA LEU A 2 -49.69 -2.20 -11.25
C LEU A 2 -48.39 -1.47 -11.69
N GLU A 3 -48.47 -0.16 -11.88
CA GLU A 3 -47.35 0.66 -12.33
C GLU A 3 -46.18 0.68 -11.34
N LEU A 4 -46.49 0.81 -10.04
CA LEU A 4 -45.46 0.72 -9.00
C LEU A 4 -44.89 -0.71 -8.89
N VAL A 5 -45.73 -1.73 -9.13
CA VAL A 5 -45.35 -3.15 -9.06
C VAL A 5 -44.32 -3.50 -10.14
N ILE A 6 -44.51 -3.02 -11.37
CA ILE A 6 -43.56 -3.29 -12.46
C ILE A 6 -42.23 -2.58 -12.19
N VAL A 7 -42.26 -1.34 -11.67
CA VAL A 7 -41.04 -0.59 -11.35
C VAL A 7 -40.20 -1.31 -10.29
N ILE A 8 -40.81 -1.77 -9.20
CA ILE A 8 -40.06 -2.49 -8.15
C ILE A 8 -39.51 -3.84 -8.63
N ILE A 9 -40.21 -4.54 -9.54
CA ILE A 9 -39.72 -5.81 -10.12
C ILE A 9 -38.48 -5.56 -10.98
N ILE A 10 -38.53 -4.56 -11.86
CA ILE A 10 -37.39 -4.22 -12.72
C ILE A 10 -36.20 -3.77 -11.88
N LEU A 11 -36.42 -2.92 -10.86
CA LEU A 11 -35.37 -2.52 -9.93
C LEU A 11 -34.76 -3.71 -9.19
N GLY A 12 -35.58 -4.69 -8.78
CA GLY A 12 -35.12 -5.92 -8.16
C GLY A 12 -34.19 -6.75 -9.07
N ILE A 13 -34.55 -6.91 -10.34
CA ILE A 13 -33.74 -7.65 -11.33
C ILE A 13 -32.42 -6.92 -11.59
N VAL A 14 -32.47 -5.59 -11.77
CA VAL A 14 -31.26 -4.78 -11.99
C VAL A 14 -30.35 -4.86 -10.76
N ALA A 15 -30.89 -4.73 -9.55
CA ALA A 15 -30.12 -4.82 -8.32
C ALA A 15 -29.44 -6.20 -8.16
N ALA A 16 -30.16 -7.29 -8.47
CA ALA A 16 -29.63 -8.64 -8.38
C ALA A 16 -28.40 -8.89 -9.26
N ILE A 17 -28.31 -8.24 -10.43
CA ILE A 17 -27.17 -8.37 -11.35
C ILE A 17 -26.10 -7.31 -11.08
N ALA A 18 -26.50 -6.09 -10.74
CA ALA A 18 -25.60 -4.96 -10.55
C ALA A 18 -24.75 -5.11 -9.28
N VAL A 19 -25.33 -5.54 -8.16
CA VAL A 19 -24.63 -5.63 -6.87
C VAL A 19 -23.45 -6.62 -6.93
N PRO A 20 -23.61 -7.86 -7.43
CA PRO A 20 -22.48 -8.79 -7.53
C PRO A 20 -21.40 -8.31 -8.51
N ARG A 21 -21.79 -7.65 -9.60
CA ARG A 21 -20.83 -7.13 -10.59
C ARG A 21 -20.02 -5.96 -10.04
N LEU A 22 -20.67 -5.03 -9.34
CA LEU A 22 -20.00 -3.89 -8.72
C LEU A 22 -19.06 -4.32 -7.60
N SER A 23 -19.48 -5.28 -6.76
CA SER A 23 -18.65 -5.83 -5.68
C SER A 23 -17.37 -6.51 -6.19
N ARG A 24 -17.46 -7.34 -7.24
CA ARG A 24 -16.28 -7.95 -7.85
C ARG A 24 -15.36 -6.94 -8.53
N GLY A 25 -15.94 -5.92 -9.18
CA GLY A 25 -15.16 -4.86 -9.80
C GLY A 25 -14.38 -4.02 -8.80
N SER A 26 -14.96 -3.72 -7.63
CA SER A 26 -14.27 -2.96 -6.58
C SER A 26 -13.18 -3.77 -5.88
N GLN A 27 -13.38 -5.08 -5.68
CA GLN A 27 -12.36 -5.98 -5.14
C GLN A 27 -11.14 -6.07 -6.07
N GLY A 28 -11.33 -6.40 -7.35
CA GLY A 28 -10.22 -6.50 -8.30
C GLY A 28 -9.45 -5.17 -8.48
N ALA A 29 -10.14 -4.04 -8.39
CA ALA A 29 -9.48 -2.73 -8.40
C ALA A 29 -8.60 -2.49 -7.16
N ALA A 30 -9.05 -2.95 -5.98
CA ALA A 30 -8.27 -2.84 -4.74
C ALA A 30 -7.03 -3.75 -4.76
N GLU A 31 -7.16 -4.97 -5.29
CA GLU A 31 -6.06 -5.92 -5.47
C GLU A 31 -5.01 -5.37 -6.45
N ALA A 32 -5.44 -4.82 -7.59
CA ALA A 32 -4.55 -4.18 -8.54
C ALA A 32 -3.82 -2.96 -7.94
N ALA A 33 -4.52 -2.16 -7.13
CA ALA A 33 -3.92 -1.04 -6.42
C ALA A 33 -2.88 -1.51 -5.39
N LEU A 34 -3.12 -2.62 -4.70
CA LEU A 34 -2.14 -3.22 -3.77
C LEU A 34 -0.86 -3.61 -4.52
N MET A 35 -0.97 -4.42 -5.57
CA MET A 35 0.18 -4.88 -6.34
C MET A 35 1.00 -3.70 -6.89
N GLN A 36 0.33 -2.71 -7.48
CA GLN A 36 1.00 -1.52 -8.00
C GLN A 36 1.73 -0.74 -6.91
N THR A 37 1.12 -0.61 -5.73
CA THR A 37 1.73 0.08 -4.59
C THR A 37 2.98 -0.66 -4.11
N LEU A 38 2.93 -1.99 -4.00
CA LEU A 38 4.08 -2.80 -3.58
C LEU A 38 5.23 -2.71 -4.57
N VAL A 39 4.97 -2.76 -5.88
CA VAL A 39 6.00 -2.60 -6.92
C VAL A 39 6.69 -1.25 -6.79
N VAL A 40 5.92 -0.16 -6.65
CA VAL A 40 6.47 1.19 -6.52
C VAL A 40 7.28 1.34 -5.22
N ALA A 41 6.77 0.85 -4.09
CA ALA A 41 7.45 0.95 -2.82
C ALA A 41 8.73 0.10 -2.76
N ARG A 42 8.73 -1.12 -3.31
CA ARG A 42 9.90 -2.00 -3.37
C ARG A 42 10.99 -1.43 -4.28
N ASN A 43 10.62 -0.91 -5.46
CA ASN A 43 11.58 -0.22 -6.33
C ASN A 43 12.21 1.00 -5.65
N ALA A 44 11.45 1.73 -4.84
CA ALA A 44 11.98 2.86 -4.07
C ALA A 44 12.97 2.42 -2.99
N LEU A 45 12.72 1.28 -2.33
CA LEU A 45 13.68 0.65 -1.41
C LEU A 45 14.95 0.24 -2.15
N ASP A 46 14.84 -0.42 -3.30
CA ASP A 46 16.01 -0.85 -4.08
C ASP A 46 16.88 0.35 -4.52
N LEU A 47 16.24 1.45 -4.93
CA LEU A 47 16.95 2.70 -5.25
C LEU A 47 17.63 3.31 -4.03
N TYR A 48 16.97 3.31 -2.87
CA TYR A 48 17.59 3.77 -1.61
C TYR A 48 18.86 2.97 -1.31
N VAL A 49 18.76 1.65 -1.35
CA VAL A 49 19.85 0.73 -1.03
C VAL A 49 21.02 0.91 -2.00
N ALA A 50 20.73 1.13 -3.29
CA ALA A 50 21.75 1.39 -4.30
C ALA A 50 22.54 2.68 -4.02
N GLU A 51 21.88 3.74 -3.53
CA GLU A 51 22.52 5.02 -3.22
C GLU A 51 23.19 5.06 -1.85
N HIS A 52 22.81 4.18 -0.91
CA HIS A 52 23.34 4.13 0.45
C HIS A 52 24.32 2.96 0.67
N GLY A 53 25.01 2.53 -0.39
CA GLY A 53 26.08 1.52 -0.27
C GLY A 53 25.60 0.16 0.24
N GLY A 54 24.37 -0.23 -0.08
CA GLY A 54 23.77 -1.48 0.37
C GLY A 54 23.10 -1.42 1.75
N GLN A 55 23.09 -0.27 2.41
CA GLN A 55 22.41 -0.12 3.70
C GLN A 55 20.89 -0.04 3.50
N LEU A 56 20.17 -0.83 4.29
CA LEU A 56 18.72 -0.81 4.33
C LEU A 56 18.24 0.41 5.15
N PRO A 57 17.11 1.03 4.77
CA PRO A 57 16.52 2.08 5.58
C PRO A 57 16.20 1.58 6.99
N GLN A 58 16.56 2.35 8.00
CA GLN A 58 16.19 2.06 9.38
C GLN A 58 14.69 2.26 9.58
N ILE A 59 14.04 1.38 10.34
CA ILE A 59 12.59 1.42 10.58
C ILE A 59 12.15 2.78 11.13
N GLN A 60 12.92 3.36 12.05
CA GLN A 60 12.63 4.66 12.65
C GLN A 60 12.54 5.81 11.62
N PHE A 61 13.20 5.66 10.47
CA PHE A 61 13.28 6.65 9.41
C PHE A 61 12.67 6.16 8.09
N ILE A 62 11.94 5.03 8.07
CA ILE A 62 11.48 4.41 6.82
C ILE A 62 10.70 5.38 5.94
N THR A 63 9.76 6.14 6.52
CA THR A 63 8.97 7.13 5.78
C THR A 63 9.86 8.23 5.21
N ALA A 64 10.74 8.81 6.04
CA ALA A 64 11.64 9.88 5.62
C ALA A 64 12.65 9.39 4.56
N SER A 65 13.13 8.16 4.69
CA SER A 65 14.04 7.51 3.76
C SER A 65 13.44 7.36 2.37
N LEU A 66 12.13 7.14 2.28
CA LEU A 66 11.43 7.03 1.00
C LEU A 66 11.00 8.40 0.45
N THR A 67 10.58 9.34 1.29
CA THR A 67 9.89 10.57 0.82
C THR A 67 10.73 11.85 0.91
N ALA A 68 11.88 11.84 1.58
CA ALA A 68 12.74 13.00 1.77
C ALA A 68 14.12 12.79 1.12
N TYR A 69 14.90 13.87 1.01
CA TYR A 69 16.29 13.77 0.64
C TYR A 69 17.11 13.30 1.84
N SER A 70 18.03 12.37 1.66
CA SER A 70 18.91 11.83 2.71
C SER A 70 20.38 12.17 2.47
N ASN A 71 21.16 12.13 3.55
CA ASN A 71 22.62 12.07 3.48
C ASN A 71 23.10 10.66 3.15
N GLU A 72 24.37 10.52 2.76
CA GLU A 72 25.00 9.22 2.43
C GLU A 72 24.84 8.15 3.52
N ALA A 73 24.84 8.56 4.80
CA ALA A 73 24.70 7.64 5.92
C ALA A 73 23.24 7.26 6.25
N GLY A 74 22.23 7.82 5.58
CA GLY A 74 20.82 7.50 5.85
C GLY A 74 20.31 7.93 7.24
N THR A 75 20.94 8.96 7.83
CA THR A 75 20.70 9.40 9.22
C THR A 75 20.19 10.85 9.32
N ALA A 76 20.31 11.63 8.25
CA ALA A 76 19.81 13.00 8.18
C ALA A 76 18.90 13.18 6.96
N PHE A 77 17.79 13.89 7.14
CA PHE A 77 16.75 14.05 6.13
C PHE A 77 16.35 15.51 5.94
N SER A 78 15.97 15.86 4.72
CA SER A 78 15.52 17.21 4.35
C SER A 78 14.43 17.14 3.29
N GLY A 79 13.43 18.03 3.38
CA GLY A 79 12.41 18.18 2.33
C GLY A 79 12.95 18.81 1.03
N LEU A 80 14.13 19.42 1.08
CA LEU A 80 14.80 20.04 -0.06
C LEU A 80 16.20 19.45 -0.24
N LYS A 81 16.66 19.41 -1.49
CA LYS A 81 18.03 19.01 -1.82
C LYS A 81 19.02 20.03 -1.26
N THR A 82 20.03 19.56 -0.56
CA THR A 82 21.10 20.38 0.05
C THR A 82 22.45 19.71 -0.18
N ASP A 83 23.55 20.39 0.14
CA ASP A 83 24.90 19.83 0.04
C ASP A 83 25.14 18.63 0.98
N LYS A 84 24.30 18.48 2.02
CA LYS A 84 24.39 17.37 2.98
C LYS A 84 23.36 16.26 2.74
N CYS A 85 22.18 16.62 2.23
CA CYS A 85 21.11 15.68 1.92
C CYS A 85 20.76 15.80 0.44
N TYR A 86 21.26 14.87 -0.37
CA TYR A 86 21.20 14.96 -1.83
C TYR A 86 20.75 13.67 -2.55
N PHE A 87 20.60 12.56 -1.82
CA PHE A 87 20.05 11.30 -2.30
C PHE A 87 18.52 11.27 -2.14
N GLY A 88 17.81 10.57 -3.03
CA GLY A 88 16.34 10.58 -3.07
C GLY A 88 15.74 11.93 -3.52
N PRO A 89 14.45 12.21 -3.18
CA PRO A 89 13.47 11.28 -2.62
C PRO A 89 13.09 10.22 -3.64
N TYR A 90 12.83 9.00 -3.17
CA TYR A 90 12.51 7.85 -4.03
C TYR A 90 11.01 7.73 -4.31
N LEU A 91 10.19 8.31 -3.43
CA LEU A 91 8.75 8.45 -3.59
C LEU A 91 8.36 9.94 -3.46
N ARG A 92 7.43 10.36 -4.31
CA ARG A 92 6.86 11.73 -4.23
C ARG A 92 5.91 11.90 -3.04
N MET A 93 5.29 10.80 -2.62
CA MET A 93 4.32 10.73 -1.54
C MET A 93 4.50 9.37 -0.86
N PRO A 94 4.22 9.25 0.45
CA PRO A 94 4.24 7.96 1.12
C PRO A 94 3.24 7.00 0.44
N PRO A 95 3.42 5.68 0.62
CA PRO A 95 2.46 4.69 0.12
C PRO A 95 1.02 5.09 0.47
N PRO A 96 0.08 4.98 -0.48
CA PRO A 96 -1.32 5.30 -0.23
C PRO A 96 -1.91 4.40 0.87
N PRO A 97 -3.12 4.71 1.36
CA PRO A 97 -3.81 3.85 2.31
C PRO A 97 -3.93 2.40 1.79
N LEU A 98 -3.74 1.43 2.68
CA LEU A 98 -3.91 0.01 2.35
C LEU A 98 -5.31 -0.21 1.73
N PRO A 99 -5.43 -0.76 0.51
CA PRO A 99 -6.71 -0.82 -0.19
C PRO A 99 -7.57 -2.05 0.17
N VAL A 100 -6.97 -3.06 0.81
CA VAL A 100 -7.56 -4.37 1.13
C VAL A 100 -7.40 -4.72 2.61
N GLY A 101 -8.09 -5.78 3.04
CA GLY A 101 -8.01 -6.33 4.39
C GLY A 101 -8.70 -5.51 5.49
N ARG A 102 -8.66 -6.02 6.73
CA ARG A 102 -9.24 -5.44 7.95
C ARG A 102 -8.63 -4.09 8.30
N ARG A 103 -7.36 -3.90 7.93
CA ARG A 103 -6.59 -2.67 8.16
C ARG A 103 -6.68 -1.69 6.99
N LYS A 104 -7.62 -1.92 6.06
CA LYS A 104 -7.88 -1.02 4.93
C LYS A 104 -8.06 0.43 5.41
N GLY A 105 -7.42 1.35 4.70
CA GLY A 105 -7.44 2.78 5.02
C GLY A 105 -6.29 3.25 5.91
N ASN A 106 -5.54 2.33 6.52
CA ASN A 106 -4.33 2.67 7.26
C ASN A 106 -3.16 3.02 6.33
N VAL A 107 -2.31 3.97 6.74
CA VAL A 107 -1.19 4.51 5.93
C VAL A 107 0.17 4.29 6.58
N GLY A 108 0.22 4.01 7.88
CA GLY A 108 1.46 3.90 8.64
C GLY A 108 2.32 2.72 8.16
N ILE A 109 3.63 2.91 8.25
CA ILE A 109 4.64 1.89 8.01
C ILE A 109 5.29 1.57 9.36
N ALA A 110 5.34 0.29 9.73
CA ALA A 110 5.96 -0.18 10.97
C ALA A 110 6.56 -1.58 10.80
N GLU A 111 7.37 -2.03 11.75
CA GLU A 111 7.96 -3.37 11.75
C GLU A 111 6.96 -4.46 12.20
N SER A 112 5.96 -4.04 12.96
CA SER A 112 4.90 -4.89 13.48
C SER A 112 3.53 -4.23 13.33
N ASP A 113 2.48 -5.04 13.48
CA ASP A 113 1.11 -4.54 13.51
C ASP A 113 0.91 -3.51 14.64
N GLY A 114 0.01 -2.56 14.42
CA GLY A 114 -0.32 -1.50 15.36
C GLY A 114 -1.37 -0.53 14.83
N PRO A 115 -1.80 0.44 15.66
CA PRO A 115 -2.77 1.44 15.25
C PRO A 115 -2.31 2.21 14.01
N MET A 116 -3.20 2.36 13.03
CA MET A 116 -2.95 3.08 11.79
C MET A 116 -1.85 2.49 10.89
N VAL A 117 -1.33 1.29 11.18
CA VAL A 117 -0.32 0.61 10.35
C VAL A 117 -1.01 -0.10 9.18
N GLY A 118 -0.70 0.32 7.96
CA GLY A 118 -1.16 -0.30 6.71
C GLY A 118 -0.10 -1.16 6.05
N TRP A 119 1.18 -0.90 6.34
CA TRP A 119 2.31 -1.52 5.68
C TRP A 119 3.31 -2.04 6.71
N ILE A 120 3.75 -3.27 6.53
CA ILE A 120 4.81 -3.87 7.36
C ILE A 120 6.12 -3.79 6.58
N TYR A 121 7.12 -3.18 7.20
CA TYR A 121 8.49 -3.14 6.69
C TYR A 121 9.38 -4.03 7.56
N ASP A 122 10.03 -5.00 6.94
CA ASP A 122 11.03 -5.84 7.58
C ASP A 122 12.41 -5.23 7.30
N GLU A 123 13.02 -4.62 8.32
CA GLU A 123 14.33 -3.97 8.20
C GLU A 123 15.46 -4.97 7.94
N ALA A 124 15.36 -6.21 8.42
CA ALA A 124 16.38 -7.22 8.19
C ALA A 124 16.33 -7.76 6.75
N ALA A 125 15.13 -7.91 6.19
CA ALA A 125 14.93 -8.37 4.82
C ALA A 125 14.95 -7.23 3.78
N GLY A 126 14.74 -5.97 4.20
CA GLY A 126 14.59 -4.83 3.31
C GLY A 126 13.30 -4.89 2.48
N THR A 127 12.27 -5.56 2.97
CA THR A 127 11.04 -5.80 2.21
C THR A 127 9.85 -5.12 2.85
N ILE A 128 8.93 -4.63 2.01
CA ILE A 128 7.64 -4.09 2.44
C ILE A 128 6.50 -4.99 1.94
N ARG A 129 5.50 -5.19 2.80
CA ARG A 129 4.31 -6.00 2.55
C ARG A 129 3.05 -5.34 3.11
N ALA A 130 1.89 -5.76 2.63
CA ALA A 130 0.61 -5.37 3.21
C ALA A 130 0.50 -5.86 4.66
N ASN A 131 -0.03 -5.01 5.55
CA ASN A 131 -0.41 -5.42 6.89
C ASN A 131 -1.74 -6.19 6.87
N CYS A 132 -1.69 -7.40 6.33
CA CYS A 132 -2.82 -8.32 6.25
C CYS A 132 -2.52 -9.60 7.01
N ASP A 133 -3.55 -10.15 7.64
CA ASP A 133 -3.49 -11.45 8.30
C ASP A 133 -3.49 -12.58 7.25
N ASP A 134 -3.05 -13.77 7.63
CA ASP A 134 -2.90 -14.92 6.70
C ASP A 134 -4.24 -15.45 6.16
N ASP A 135 -5.36 -15.13 6.80
CA ASP A 135 -6.72 -15.46 6.35
C ASP A 135 -7.29 -14.45 5.34
N GLU A 136 -6.57 -13.36 5.08
CA GLU A 136 -6.98 -12.32 4.14
C GLU A 136 -6.38 -12.60 2.76
N VAL A 137 -7.20 -13.22 1.92
CA VAL A 137 -6.83 -13.71 0.59
C VAL A 137 -7.62 -13.05 -0.53
N ASP A 138 -7.05 -13.11 -1.73
CA ASP A 138 -7.73 -12.73 -2.96
C ASP A 138 -8.70 -13.80 -3.48
N ALA A 139 -9.34 -13.52 -4.61
CA ALA A 139 -10.26 -14.45 -5.26
C ALA A 139 -9.61 -15.79 -5.68
N ALA A 140 -8.28 -15.86 -5.78
CA ALA A 140 -7.50 -17.06 -6.11
C ALA A 140 -6.97 -17.79 -4.86
N GLY A 141 -7.19 -17.26 -3.65
CA GLY A 141 -6.69 -17.81 -2.40
C GLY A 141 -5.25 -17.42 -2.06
N VAL A 142 -4.68 -16.43 -2.77
CA VAL A 142 -3.34 -15.91 -2.46
C VAL A 142 -3.44 -14.87 -1.35
N GLN A 143 -2.59 -15.01 -0.34
CA GLN A 143 -2.55 -14.11 0.81
C GLN A 143 -2.04 -12.73 0.42
N TYR A 144 -2.75 -11.67 0.81
CA TYR A 144 -2.34 -10.29 0.49
C TYR A 144 -0.97 -9.91 1.07
N ASN A 145 -0.59 -10.52 2.20
CA ASN A 145 0.71 -10.27 2.83
C ASN A 145 1.89 -11.01 2.12
N LYS A 146 1.60 -11.80 1.08
CA LYS A 146 2.57 -12.51 0.22
C LYS A 146 2.64 -11.98 -1.21
N TYR A 147 1.84 -10.96 -1.55
CA TYR A 147 1.93 -10.25 -2.82
C TYR A 147 3.30 -9.60 -3.02
#